data_AF-A0A1C5JU82-F1
#
_entry.id   AF-A0A1C5JU82-F1
#
_cell.length_a   1.000
_cell.length_b   1.000
_cell.length_c   1.000
_cell.angle_alpha   90.00
_cell.angle_beta   90.00
_cell.angle_gamma   90.00
#
_symmetry.space_group_name_H-M   'P 1'
#
loop_
_entity.id
_entity.type
_entity.pdbx_description
1 polymer ?
#
loop_
_entity_poly.entity_id
_entity_poly.type
_entity_poly.pdbx_seq_one_letter_code
_entity_poly.pdbx_strand_id
1 'polypeptide(L)'
;MGALRPWHIAVLVVVLILLFGAKRLPDAARSLGRSLRIIKAETKSLQDDDRDLAEKADAQAGYQPLPPYAGQQQPQQQYAQPQQPQYAPQPQQPVAPPVDPVQRVREN
;
A
#
# COMPACT_ATOMS: atom_id res chain seq x y z
N MET A 1 20.39 31.87 -27.57
CA MET A 1 20.41 30.88 -26.47
C MET A 1 19.12 31.00 -25.64
N GLY A 2 17.97 30.61 -26.19
CA GLY A 2 16.63 30.85 -25.59
C GLY A 2 15.90 29.56 -25.25
N ALA A 3 16.61 28.57 -24.71
CA ALA A 3 16.20 27.16 -24.69
C ALA A 3 15.00 26.82 -23.78
N LEU A 4 14.51 27.76 -22.97
CA LEU A 4 13.50 27.46 -21.95
C LEU A 4 12.43 28.56 -21.86
N ARG A 5 11.97 29.11 -22.99
CA ARG A 5 10.76 29.94 -22.93
C ARG A 5 9.61 29.05 -22.44
N PRO A 6 8.86 29.45 -21.39
CA PRO A 6 7.76 28.66 -20.81
C PRO A 6 6.77 28.12 -21.84
N TRP A 7 6.66 28.80 -22.98
CA TRP A 7 5.88 28.38 -24.15
C TRP A 7 6.23 26.98 -24.67
N HIS A 8 7.52 26.61 -24.77
CA HIS A 8 7.92 25.30 -25.30
C HIS A 8 7.50 24.17 -24.36
N ILE A 9 7.59 24.40 -23.04
CA ILE A 9 7.13 23.44 -22.03
C ILE A 9 5.62 23.22 -22.15
N ALA A 10 4.84 24.30 -22.33
CA ALA A 10 3.40 24.20 -22.52
C ALA A 10 3.04 23.34 -23.75
N VAL A 11 3.72 23.55 -24.88
CA VAL A 11 3.51 22.73 -26.09
C VAL A 11 3.87 21.26 -25.83
N LEU A 12 4.97 20.98 -25.14
CA LEU A 12 5.38 19.61 -24.84
C LEU A 12 4.38 18.88 -23.94
N VAL A 13 3.84 19.56 -22.94
CA VAL A 13 2.77 19.03 -22.07
C VAL A 13 1.50 18.75 -22.87
N VAL A 14 1.11 19.65 -23.76
CA VAL A 14 -0.07 19.46 -24.64
C VAL A 14 0.12 18.23 -25.53
N VAL A 15 1.29 18.06 -26.13
CA VAL A 15 1.63 16.88 -26.94
C VAL A 15 1.58 15.61 -26.08
N LEU A 16 2.15 15.60 -24.87
CA LEU A 16 2.06 14.44 -23.97
C LEU A 16 0.61 14.10 -23.59
N ILE A 17 -0.24 15.10 -23.35
CA ILE A 17 -1.67 14.87 -23.06
C ILE A 17 -2.39 14.29 -24.27
N LEU A 18 -2.06 14.71 -25.49
CA LEU A 18 -2.64 14.17 -26.72
C LEU A 18 -2.23 12.70 -26.97
N LEU A 19 -0.97 12.34 -26.74
CA LEU A 19 -0.48 10.97 -26.93
C LEU A 19 -0.94 10.00 -25.82
N PHE A 20 -0.81 10.41 -24.56
CA PHE A 20 -1.09 9.52 -23.41
C PHE A 20 -2.52 9.65 -22.91
N GLY A 21 -3.18 10.79 -23.14
CA GLY A 21 -4.51 11.09 -22.62
C GLY A 21 -4.48 11.80 -21.26
N ALA A 22 -5.42 12.72 -21.04
CA ALA A 22 -5.50 13.56 -19.83
C ALA A 22 -5.63 12.77 -18.51
N LYS A 23 -6.14 11.53 -18.55
CA LYS A 23 -6.25 10.65 -17.38
C LYS A 23 -4.98 9.84 -17.08
N ARG A 24 -4.16 9.51 -18.09
CA ARG A 24 -2.99 8.63 -17.93
C ARG A 24 -1.76 9.37 -17.44
N LEU A 25 -1.57 10.62 -17.86
CA LEU A 25 -0.48 11.47 -17.39
C LEU A 25 -0.45 11.64 -15.85
N PRO A 26 -1.55 12.05 -15.19
CA PRO A 26 -1.55 12.22 -13.74
C PRO A 26 -1.46 10.89 -12.99
N ASP A 27 -1.99 9.81 -13.56
CA ASP A 27 -1.92 8.47 -12.96
C ASP A 27 -0.48 7.94 -12.98
N ALA A 28 0.20 8.05 -14.13
CA ALA A 28 1.61 7.70 -14.28
C ALA A 28 2.52 8.60 -13.42
N ALA A 29 2.30 9.91 -13.39
CA ALA A 29 3.06 10.81 -12.53
C ALA A 29 2.89 10.47 -11.04
N ARG A 30 1.69 10.07 -10.61
CA ARG A 30 1.42 9.65 -9.23
C ARG A 30 2.10 8.33 -8.87
N SER A 31 2.05 7.33 -9.74
CA SER A 31 2.69 6.04 -9.48
C SER A 31 4.22 6.16 -9.46
N LEU A 32 4.80 6.87 -10.44
CA LEU A 32 6.23 7.17 -10.52
C LEU A 32 6.68 8.05 -9.33
N GLY A 33 5.86 9.04 -8.94
CA GLY A 33 6.13 9.90 -7.80
C GLY A 33 6.18 9.17 -6.46
N ARG A 34 5.35 8.13 -6.27
CA ARG A 34 5.42 7.28 -5.06
C ARG A 34 6.74 6.48 -5.01
N SER A 35 7.16 5.88 -6.11
CA SER A 35 8.43 5.14 -6.16
C SER A 35 9.64 6.06 -5.96
N LEU A 36 9.63 7.25 -6.57
CA LEU A 36 10.66 8.27 -6.35
C LEU A 36 10.69 8.80 -4.91
N ARG A 37 9.54 8.88 -4.21
CA ARG A 37 9.49 9.30 -2.81
C ARG A 37 10.20 8.30 -1.90
N ILE A 38 10.01 7.00 -2.14
CA ILE A 38 10.67 5.94 -1.36
C ILE A 38 12.18 6.04 -1.54
N ILE A 39 12.65 6.06 -2.79
CA ILE A 39 14.07 6.21 -3.11
C ILE A 39 14.65 7.51 -2.52
N LYS A 40 13.91 8.61 -2.61
CA LYS A 40 14.33 9.91 -2.04
C LYS A 40 14.38 9.88 -0.52
N ALA A 41 13.47 9.16 0.16
CA ALA A 41 13.49 9.02 1.61
C ALA A 41 14.70 8.20 2.07
N GLU A 42 14.98 7.07 1.40
CA GLU A 42 16.15 6.24 1.68
C GLU A 42 17.46 7.01 1.41
N THR A 43 17.53 7.74 0.30
CA THR A 43 18.70 8.58 -0.03
C THR A 43 18.87 9.74 0.96
N LYS A 44 17.76 10.32 1.45
CA LYS A 44 17.80 11.41 2.43
C LYS A 44 18.27 10.92 3.80
N SER A 45 17.91 9.71 4.22
CA SER A 45 18.44 9.13 5.46
C SER A 45 19.96 8.97 5.42
N LEU A 46 20.53 8.56 4.28
CA LEU A 46 21.97 8.49 4.11
C LEU A 46 22.63 9.87 4.21
N GLN A 47 22.00 10.89 3.62
CA GLN A 47 22.54 12.24 3.59
C GLN A 47 22.31 13.03 4.89
N ASP A 48 21.23 12.71 5.62
CA ASP A 48 20.97 13.22 6.96
C ASP A 48 21.86 12.52 8.00
N ASP A 49 22.16 11.21 7.89
CA ASP A 49 23.09 10.53 8.80
C ASP A 49 24.49 11.17 8.78
N ASP A 50 24.99 11.60 7.61
CA ASP A 50 26.25 12.37 7.51
C ASP A 50 26.19 13.75 8.20
N ARG A 51 25.01 14.38 8.25
CA ARG A 51 24.79 15.67 8.93
C ARG A 51 24.53 15.50 10.43
N ASP A 52 23.78 14.47 10.82
CA ASP A 52 23.49 14.10 12.20
C ASP A 52 24.77 13.63 12.92
N LEU A 53 25.71 12.98 12.21
CA LEU A 53 27.04 12.65 12.76
C LEU A 53 27.88 13.92 13.01
N ALA A 54 27.78 14.93 12.15
CA ALA A 54 28.46 16.21 12.34
C ALA A 54 27.79 17.06 13.45
N GLU A 55 26.47 17.02 13.58
CA GLU A 55 25.71 17.76 14.59
C GLU A 55 25.75 17.06 15.98
N LYS A 56 25.76 15.71 16.03
CA LYS A 56 25.98 14.95 17.27
C LYS A 56 27.40 15.03 17.79
N ALA A 57 28.39 15.19 16.94
CA ALA A 57 29.76 15.44 17.38
C ALA A 57 29.89 16.75 18.18
N ASP A 58 29.04 17.73 17.90
CA ASP A 58 28.95 18.99 18.66
C ASP A 58 28.03 18.85 19.91
N ALA A 59 26.95 18.07 19.81
CA ALA A 59 25.97 17.88 20.90
C ALA A 59 26.37 16.87 21.99
N GLN A 60 27.40 16.03 21.80
CA GLN A 60 27.84 15.02 22.79
C GLN A 60 28.64 15.57 23.99
N ALA A 61 28.83 16.88 24.11
CA ALA A 61 29.37 17.51 25.32
C ALA A 61 28.32 17.70 26.45
N GLY A 62 27.05 17.33 26.23
CA GLY A 62 25.97 17.46 27.21
C GLY A 62 25.45 16.11 27.69
N TYR A 63 25.73 15.74 28.94
CA TYR A 63 25.03 14.65 29.62
C TYR A 63 23.54 14.98 29.73
N GLN A 64 22.68 14.15 29.13
CA GLN A 64 21.23 14.27 29.28
C GLN A 64 20.68 13.02 29.99
N PRO A 65 19.99 13.17 31.14
CA PRO A 65 19.45 12.04 31.89
C PRO A 65 18.28 11.37 31.15
N LEU A 66 18.22 10.04 31.26
CA LEU A 66 17.21 9.17 30.66
C LEU A 66 15.79 9.58 31.07
N PRO A 67 14.84 9.74 30.12
CA PRO A 67 13.45 9.97 30.47
C PRO A 67 12.85 8.73 31.16
N PRO A 68 11.98 8.90 32.17
CA PRO A 68 11.28 7.79 32.78
C PRO A 68 10.38 7.14 31.73
N TYR A 69 10.42 5.81 31.64
CA TYR A 69 9.50 5.00 30.85
C TYR A 69 8.05 5.29 31.29
N ALA A 70 7.41 6.26 30.62
CA ALA A 70 5.97 6.40 30.62
C ALA A 70 5.41 5.36 29.65
N GLY A 71 4.43 4.59 30.14
CA GLY A 71 3.94 3.37 29.54
C GLY A 71 3.69 3.42 28.04
N GLN A 72 4.02 2.30 27.41
CA GLN A 72 3.66 1.93 26.06
C GLN A 72 2.17 2.23 25.79
N GLN A 73 1.89 3.25 24.99
CA GLN A 73 0.64 3.28 24.22
C GLN A 73 0.91 2.49 22.95
N GLN A 74 0.73 1.17 23.02
CA GLN A 74 0.53 0.36 21.82
C GLN A 74 -0.75 0.87 21.16
N PRO A 75 -0.74 1.31 19.89
CA PRO A 75 -1.97 1.27 19.12
C PRO A 75 -2.32 -0.21 18.98
N GLN A 76 -3.30 -0.67 19.76
CA GLN A 76 -3.99 -1.92 19.45
C GLN A 76 -4.64 -1.73 18.10
N GLN A 77 -3.92 -2.08 17.03
CA GLN A 77 -4.55 -2.47 15.80
C GLN A 77 -5.34 -3.73 16.16
N GLN A 78 -6.62 -3.50 16.42
CA GLN A 78 -7.67 -4.49 16.39
C GLN A 78 -7.50 -5.27 15.09
N TYR A 79 -6.77 -6.37 15.14
CA TYR A 79 -6.82 -7.38 14.10
C TYR A 79 -8.28 -7.84 14.10
N ALA A 80 -9.07 -7.31 13.18
CA ALA A 80 -10.35 -7.87 12.84
C ALA A 80 -10.05 -9.31 12.39
N GLN A 81 -10.24 -10.27 13.29
CA GLN A 81 -10.39 -11.65 12.88
C GLN A 81 -11.53 -11.69 11.87
N PRO A 82 -11.32 -12.21 10.65
CA PRO A 82 -12.47 -12.64 9.86
C PRO A 82 -13.17 -13.70 10.70
N GLN A 83 -14.36 -13.40 11.20
CA GLN A 83 -15.26 -14.39 11.80
C GLN A 83 -15.45 -15.47 10.73
N GLN A 84 -14.86 -16.64 10.95
CA GLN A 84 -15.22 -17.80 10.16
C GLN A 84 -16.73 -18.00 10.33
N PRO A 85 -17.52 -18.15 9.25
CA PRO A 85 -18.91 -18.51 9.38
C PRO A 85 -18.97 -19.84 10.14
N GLN A 86 -19.46 -19.75 11.38
CA GLN A 86 -19.76 -20.89 12.20
C GLN A 86 -20.89 -21.64 11.49
N TYR A 87 -20.55 -22.69 10.75
CA TYR A 87 -21.53 -23.60 10.17
C TYR A 87 -22.32 -24.19 11.34
N ALA A 88 -23.49 -23.63 11.61
CA ALA A 88 -24.47 -24.28 12.48
C ALA A 88 -24.76 -25.66 11.87
N PRO A 89 -24.78 -26.74 12.67
CA PRO A 89 -25.26 -28.02 12.18
C PRO A 89 -26.71 -27.81 11.70
N GLN A 90 -26.89 -27.85 10.38
CA GLN A 90 -28.22 -27.88 9.79
C GLN A 90 -28.95 -29.09 10.38
N PRO A 91 -30.23 -28.97 10.76
CA PRO A 91 -31.02 -30.14 11.11
C PRO A 91 -30.95 -31.12 9.94
N GLN A 92 -30.39 -32.31 10.19
CA GLN A 92 -30.25 -33.36 9.19
C GLN A 92 -31.62 -33.64 8.59
N GLN A 93 -31.83 -33.16 7.36
CA GLN A 93 -32.95 -33.62 6.57
C GLN A 93 -32.76 -35.12 6.34
N PRO A 94 -33.80 -35.96 6.50
CA PRO A 94 -33.71 -37.37 6.19
C PRO A 94 -33.25 -37.50 4.74
N VAL A 95 -32.03 -38.00 4.54
CA VAL A 95 -31.50 -38.34 3.23
C VAL A 95 -32.42 -39.40 2.65
N ALA A 96 -33.27 -39.01 1.70
CA ALA A 96 -34.04 -39.97 0.93
C ALA A 96 -33.04 -40.87 0.18
N PRO A 97 -33.24 -42.20 0.15
CA PRO A 97 -32.34 -43.09 -0.55
C PRO A 97 -32.25 -42.71 -2.03
N PRO A 98 -31.07 -42.85 -2.67
CA PRO A 98 -30.93 -42.60 -4.09
C PRO A 98 -31.87 -43.55 -4.84
N VAL A 99 -32.89 -42.99 -5.48
CA VAL A 99 -33.74 -43.73 -6.40
C VAL A 99 -32.93 -44.03 -7.66
N ASP A 100 -32.53 -45.28 -7.84
CA ASP A 100 -31.82 -45.73 -9.03
C ASP A 100 -32.66 -45.47 -10.29
N PRO A 101 -32.22 -44.59 -11.22
CA PRO A 101 -32.96 -44.34 -12.46
C PRO A 101 -32.92 -45.54 -13.43
N VAL A 102 -32.18 -46.60 -13.10
CA VAL A 102 -31.97 -47.77 -13.96
C VAL A 102 -33.17 -48.71 -14.00
N GLN A 103 -34.05 -48.70 -12.99
CA GLN A 103 -35.26 -49.54 -13.02
C GLN A 103 -36.38 -48.97 -13.89
N ARG A 104 -36.50 -47.64 -14.01
CA ARG A 104 -37.64 -46.99 -14.67
C ARG A 104 -37.72 -47.23 -16.19
N VAL A 105 -36.65 -47.75 -16.81
CA VAL A 105 -36.57 -47.97 -18.27
C VAL A 105 -36.92 -49.41 -18.66
N ARG A 106 -37.03 -50.36 -17.72
CA ARG A 106 -37.38 -51.76 -18.04
C ARG A 106 -38.88 -52.07 -17.99
N GLU A 107 -39.71 -51.16 -17.51
CA GLU A 107 -41.15 -51.42 -17.28
C GLU A 107 -42.09 -50.73 -18.31
N ASN A 108 -41.68 -50.57 -19.58
CA ASN A 108 -42.63 -50.18 -20.63
C ASN A 108 -42.33 -50.81 -21.99
#